data_AF-A0A645GBY3-F1
#
_entry.id   AF-A0A645GBY3-F1
#
_cell.length_a   1.000
_cell.length_b   1.000
_cell.length_c   1.000
_cell.angle_alpha   90.00
_cell.angle_beta   90.00
_cell.angle_gamma   90.00
#
_symmetry.space_group_name_H-M   'P 1'
#
loop_
_entity.id
_entity.type
_entity.pdbx_description
1 polymer ?
#
loop_
_entity_poly.entity_id
_entity_poly.type
_entity_poly.pdbx_seq_one_letter_code
_entity_poly.pdbx_strand_id
1 'polypeptide(L)'
;MLVYATNALNSGMEFEDATRRVRLAPGKPPVLVETGTFTVSLRRPDAGSFKAYALDFDGSRRGELPLTEKDGELTFTADTAAIPGGPALYFELSSR
;
A
#
# COMPACT_ATOMS: atom_id res chain seq x y z
N MET A 1 3.43 -3.97 -11.00
CA MET A 1 3.66 -3.48 -9.63
C MET A 1 2.80 -2.26 -9.40
N LEU A 2 2.13 -2.19 -8.25
CA LEU A 2 1.38 -1.03 -7.78
C LEU A 2 2.10 -0.43 -6.57
N VAL A 3 2.16 0.90 -6.51
CA VAL A 3 2.64 1.65 -5.35
C VAL A 3 1.48 2.49 -4.83
N TYR A 4 1.09 2.26 -3.58
CA TYR A 4 0.13 3.11 -2.88
C TYR A 4 0.87 3.83 -1.75
N ALA A 5 1.36 5.02 -2.08
CA ALA A 5 2.14 5.85 -1.16
C ALA A 5 1.25 6.92 -0.52
N THR A 6 1.03 6.75 0.78
CA THR A 6 0.50 7.76 1.70
C THR A 6 1.65 8.59 2.27
N ASN A 7 1.37 9.51 3.20
CA ASN A 7 2.44 10.30 3.81
C ASN A 7 3.43 9.41 4.57
N ALA A 8 4.72 9.75 4.44
CA ALA A 8 5.81 9.20 5.23
C ALA A 8 6.53 10.36 5.92
N LEU A 9 6.39 10.46 7.24
CA LEU A 9 6.88 11.61 8.03
C LEU A 9 7.73 11.13 9.21
N ASN A 10 8.72 11.91 9.63
CA ASN A 10 9.48 11.59 10.83
C ASN A 10 8.57 11.62 12.07
N SER A 11 8.90 10.80 13.06
CA SER A 11 8.26 10.85 14.37
C SER A 11 8.43 12.23 15.01
N GLY A 12 7.33 12.87 15.40
CA GLY A 12 7.32 14.20 15.99
C GLY A 12 7.66 15.33 15.00
N MET A 13 7.48 15.14 13.70
CA MET A 13 7.56 16.23 12.73
C MET A 13 6.37 17.19 12.93
N GLU A 14 6.65 18.49 13.00
CA GLU A 14 5.64 19.53 13.22
C GLU A 14 5.52 20.45 12.01
N PHE A 15 4.29 20.83 11.70
CA PHE A 15 3.94 21.74 10.63
C PHE A 15 3.12 22.89 11.17
N GLU A 16 3.17 24.02 10.48
CA GLU A 16 2.40 25.21 10.84
C GLU A 16 0.89 24.94 10.83
N ASP A 17 0.43 24.13 9.87
CA ASP A 17 -0.97 23.77 9.71
C ASP A 17 -1.16 22.38 9.09
N ALA A 18 -2.42 21.99 8.91
CA ALA A 18 -2.83 20.72 8.32
C ALA A 18 -2.46 20.57 6.84
N THR A 19 -2.11 21.66 6.14
CA THR A 19 -1.63 21.57 4.74
C THR A 19 -0.21 21.02 4.66
N ARG A 20 0.52 21.02 5.78
CA ARG A 20 1.90 20.50 5.90
C ARG A 20 2.87 21.12 4.90
N ARG A 21 2.62 22.36 4.45
CA ARG A 21 3.49 23.08 3.50
C ARG A 21 4.72 23.69 4.16
N VAL A 22 4.58 24.18 5.39
CA VAL A 22 5.66 24.80 6.17
C VAL A 22 6.00 23.91 7.35
N ARG A 23 7.24 23.42 7.38
CA ARG A 23 7.76 22.55 8.44
C ARG A 23 8.38 23.39 9.55
N LEU A 24 7.84 23.28 10.77
CA LEU A 24 8.35 23.97 11.96
C LEU A 24 9.46 23.16 12.65
N ALA A 25 9.28 21.85 12.78
CA ALA A 25 10.26 20.95 13.38
C ALA A 25 10.48 19.71 12.51
N PRO A 26 11.73 19.24 12.33
CA PRO A 26 12.04 18.10 11.46
C PRO A 26 11.66 16.74 12.03
N GLY A 27 11.34 16.64 13.33
CA GLY A 27 11.17 15.37 14.04
C GLY A 27 12.46 14.54 14.06
N LYS A 28 12.33 13.23 14.29
CA LYS A 28 13.44 12.26 14.27
C LYS A 28 12.98 10.89 13.76
N PRO A 29 13.91 10.02 13.32
CA PRO A 29 13.59 8.63 13.05
C PRO A 29 12.93 7.94 14.28
N PRO A 30 12.04 6.95 14.07
CA PRO A 30 11.70 6.34 12.78
C PRO A 30 10.72 7.19 11.94
N VAL A 31 10.70 6.91 10.63
CA VAL A 31 9.67 7.42 9.71
C VAL A 31 8.38 6.65 9.94
N LEU A 32 7.26 7.35 10.07
CA LEU A 32 5.92 6.82 10.21
C LEU A 32 5.20 6.93 8.87
N VAL A 33 4.67 5.80 8.40
CA VAL A 33 3.83 5.73 7.20
C VAL A 33 2.37 5.81 7.63
N GLU A 34 1.64 6.76 7.05
CA GLU A 34 0.21 6.90 7.25
C GLU A 34 -0.52 5.68 6.65
N THR A 35 -1.41 5.04 7.39
CA THR A 35 -2.19 3.91 6.86
C THR A 35 -3.32 4.41 5.99
N GLY A 36 -3.64 3.69 4.92
CA GLY A 36 -4.84 3.89 4.13
C GLY A 36 -5.52 2.57 3.76
N THR A 37 -6.78 2.68 3.34
CA THR A 37 -7.58 1.59 2.78
C THR A 37 -7.95 1.94 1.36
N PHE A 38 -7.70 1.03 0.42
CA PHE A 38 -7.99 1.27 -0.99
C PHE A 38 -8.46 -0.02 -1.68
N THR A 39 -9.18 0.15 -2.79
CA THR A 39 -9.60 -0.92 -3.68
C THR A 39 -9.02 -0.68 -5.06
N VAL A 40 -8.54 -1.76 -5.68
CA VAL A 40 -8.02 -1.75 -7.04
C VAL A 40 -8.85 -2.70 -7.87
N SER A 41 -9.30 -2.22 -9.03
CA SER A 41 -9.97 -3.04 -10.04
C SER A 41 -9.22 -2.94 -11.37
N LEU A 42 -8.93 -4.08 -11.99
CA LEU A 42 -8.18 -4.18 -13.24
C LEU A 42 -8.86 -5.17 -14.19
N ARG A 43 -9.32 -4.68 -15.32
CA ARG A 43 -9.89 -5.50 -16.39
C ARG A 43 -8.81 -6.10 -17.27
N ARG A 44 -8.84 -7.41 -17.49
CA ARG A 44 -7.91 -8.12 -18.37
C ARG A 44 -8.48 -9.46 -18.88
N PRO A 45 -8.11 -9.91 -20.10
CA PRO A 45 -8.62 -11.15 -20.67
C PRO A 45 -8.24 -12.44 -19.93
N ASP A 46 -7.10 -12.42 -19.23
CA ASP A 46 -6.46 -13.57 -18.56
C ASP A 46 -6.60 -13.52 -17.02
N ALA A 47 -7.64 -12.83 -16.53
CA ALA A 47 -7.84 -12.51 -15.12
C ALA A 47 -7.74 -13.75 -14.18
N GLY A 48 -8.33 -14.89 -14.55
CA GLY A 48 -8.37 -16.09 -13.70
C GLY A 48 -7.02 -16.72 -13.32
N SER A 49 -5.91 -16.22 -13.85
CA SER A 49 -4.55 -16.72 -13.60
C SER A 49 -3.74 -15.90 -12.59
N PHE A 50 -4.31 -14.92 -11.89
CA PHE A 50 -3.53 -14.00 -11.05
C PHE A 50 -3.66 -14.26 -9.54
N LYS A 51 -2.65 -13.77 -8.81
CA LYS A 51 -2.64 -13.59 -7.36
C LYS A 51 -2.16 -12.19 -7.01
N ALA A 52 -2.60 -11.67 -5.87
CA ALA A 52 -2.19 -10.38 -5.33
C ALA A 52 -1.32 -10.57 -4.09
N TYR A 53 -0.28 -9.77 -3.94
CA TYR A 53 0.60 -9.81 -2.76
C TYR A 53 0.91 -8.41 -2.25
N ALA A 54 0.98 -8.28 -0.93
CA ALA A 54 1.68 -7.17 -0.28
C ALA A 54 3.17 -7.50 -0.23
N LEU A 55 4.03 -6.50 -0.46
CA LEU A 55 5.48 -6.67 -0.46
C LEU A 55 6.15 -5.87 0.66
N ASP A 56 7.31 -6.37 1.08
CA ASP A 56 8.30 -5.63 1.86
C ASP A 56 9.07 -4.62 1.00
N PHE A 57 9.84 -3.74 1.63
CA PHE A 57 10.67 -2.73 0.94
C PHE A 57 11.77 -3.34 0.06
N ASP A 58 12.18 -4.58 0.34
CA ASP A 58 13.14 -5.34 -0.47
C ASP A 58 12.47 -6.10 -1.63
N GLY A 59 11.15 -5.98 -1.78
CA GLY A 59 10.37 -6.65 -2.80
C GLY A 59 9.98 -8.09 -2.48
N SER A 60 10.38 -8.62 -1.31
CA SER A 60 9.93 -9.94 -0.87
C SER A 60 8.42 -9.93 -0.58
N ARG A 61 7.76 -11.07 -0.82
CA ARG A 61 6.32 -11.22 -0.59
C ARG A 61 6.06 -11.35 0.90
N ARG A 62 5.37 -10.37 1.45
CA ARG A 62 4.95 -10.35 2.85
C ARG A 62 3.71 -11.23 3.08
N GLY A 63 2.79 -11.25 2.11
CA GLY A 63 1.59 -12.07 2.19
C GLY A 63 0.69 -11.95 0.96
N GLU A 64 -0.12 -12.97 0.73
CA GLU A 64 -1.15 -12.98 -0.31
C GLU A 64 -2.37 -12.16 0.14
N LEU A 65 -2.91 -11.34 -0.75
CA LEU A 65 -4.14 -10.58 -0.54
C LEU A 65 -5.30 -11.29 -1.24
N PRO A 66 -6.51 -11.27 -0.65
CA PRO A 66 -7.70 -11.75 -1.33
C PRO A 66 -7.90 -11.02 -2.66
N LEU A 67 -7.94 -11.79 -3.75
CA LEU A 67 -8.17 -11.30 -5.10
C LEU A 67 -9.44 -11.97 -5.63
N THR A 68 -10.42 -11.18 -6.02
CA THR A 68 -11.63 -11.66 -6.69
C THR A 68 -11.52 -11.44 -8.18
N GLU A 69 -12.08 -12.37 -8.95
CA GLU A 69 -12.20 -12.26 -10.40
C GLU A 69 -13.68 -12.37 -10.76
N LYS A 70 -14.18 -11.41 -11.53
CA LYS A 70 -15.55 -11.40 -12.03
C LYS A 70 -15.60 -10.72 -13.38
N ASP A 71 -16.19 -11.39 -14.37
CA ASP A 71 -16.43 -10.84 -15.71
C ASP A 71 -15.16 -10.24 -16.37
N GLY A 72 -14.00 -10.90 -16.17
CA GLY A 72 -12.70 -10.43 -16.68
C GLY A 72 -12.10 -9.25 -15.90
N GLU A 73 -12.60 -8.95 -14.71
CA GLU A 73 -12.08 -7.90 -13.83
C GLU A 73 -11.53 -8.50 -12.53
N LEU A 74 -10.28 -8.17 -12.23
CA LEU A 74 -9.62 -8.50 -10.98
C LEU A 74 -9.82 -7.39 -9.97
N THR A 75 -10.26 -7.72 -8.76
CA THR A 75 -10.42 -6.75 -7.68
C THR A 75 -9.76 -7.22 -6.39
N PHE A 76 -8.99 -6.34 -5.75
CA PHE A 76 -8.54 -6.54 -4.38
C PHE A 76 -8.72 -5.26 -3.56
N THR A 77 -8.91 -5.44 -2.26
CA THR A 77 -8.93 -4.36 -1.27
C THR A 77 -7.79 -4.58 -0.30
N ALA A 78 -7.06 -3.52 0.02
CA ALA A 78 -6.01 -3.54 1.03
C ALA A 78 -6.32 -2.48 2.10
N ASP A 79 -6.44 -2.93 3.35
CA ASP A 79 -6.27 -2.09 4.53
C ASP A 79 -4.82 -2.25 4.98
N THR A 80 -4.01 -1.21 4.76
CA THR A 80 -2.58 -1.26 5.08
C THR A 80 -2.30 -1.40 6.58
N ALA A 81 -3.21 -0.99 7.46
CA ALA A 81 -3.05 -1.17 8.91
C ALA A 81 -3.22 -2.63 9.33
N ALA A 82 -4.01 -3.41 8.58
CA ALA A 82 -4.33 -4.80 8.88
C ALA A 82 -3.32 -5.81 8.31
N ILE A 83 -2.32 -5.36 7.54
CA ILE A 83 -1.30 -6.23 6.94
C ILE A 83 -0.34 -6.72 8.04
N PRO A 84 -0.14 -8.04 8.22
CA PRO A 84 0.83 -8.57 9.17
C PRO A 84 2.24 -8.03 8.87
N GLY A 85 2.94 -7.54 9.89
CA GLY A 85 4.27 -6.91 9.71
C GLY A 85 4.23 -5.39 9.49
N GLY A 86 3.03 -4.78 9.49
CA GLY A 86 2.85 -3.33 9.42
C GLY A 86 2.42 -2.84 8.04
N PRO A 87 2.30 -1.51 7.84
CA PRO A 87 1.87 -0.94 6.58
C PRO A 87 2.80 -1.34 5.42
N ALA A 88 2.19 -1.71 4.29
CA ALA A 88 2.87 -1.99 3.04
C ALA A 88 2.57 -0.89 2.01
N LEU A 89 3.59 -0.49 1.25
CA LEU A 89 3.49 0.51 0.18
C LEU A 89 3.42 -0.12 -1.22
N TYR A 90 3.91 -1.36 -1.33
CA TYR A 90 4.12 -2.05 -2.59
C TYR A 90 3.23 -3.28 -2.69
N PHE A 91 2.64 -3.44 -3.88
CA PHE A 91 1.72 -4.52 -4.18
C PHE A 91 2.04 -5.14 -5.54
N GLU A 92 2.00 -6.47 -5.60
CA GLU A 92 2.26 -7.24 -6.81
C GLU A 92 0.97 -7.94 -7.26
N LEU A 93 0.68 -7.88 -8.57
CA LEU A 93 -0.14 -8.86 -9.24
C LEU A 93 0.78 -9.77 -10.04
N SER A 94 0.75 -11.07 -9.76
CA SER A 94 1.61 -12.06 -10.41
C SER A 94 0.74 -13.15 -11.02
N SER A 95 1.06 -13.56 -12.26
CA SER A 95 0.45 -14.74 -12.85
C SER A 95 0.88 -15.97 -12.06
N ARG A 96 0.00 -16.96 -11.96
CA ARG A 96 0.29 -18.29 -11.41
C ARG A 96 1.36 -19.00 -12.21
#